data_AF-A0A7X9AGL3-F1
#
_entry.id   AF-A0A7X9AGL3-F1
#
_cell.length_a   1.000
_cell.length_b   1.000
_cell.length_c   1.000
_cell.angle_alpha   90.00
_cell.angle_beta   90.00
_cell.angle_gamma   90.00
#
_symmetry.space_group_name_H-M   'P 1'
#
loop_
_entity.id
_entity.type
_entity.pdbx_description
1 polymer ?
#
loop_
_entity_poly.entity_id
_entity_poly.type
_entity_poly.pdbx_seq_one_letter_code
_entity_poly.pdbx_strand_id
1 'polypeptide(L)'
;MTAPEMTGQTAEKRLEEAGEELGRVLAALPPETKTLVREIKQNVQLEFEEQRKQGKYMDRSAFFAAALIGHEDLRDENLIRAAANYVDANHAYMKAQQA
;
A
#
# COMPACT_ATOMS: atom_id res chain seq x y z
N MET A 1 0.96 -18.18 25.51
CA MET A 1 1.54 -16.83 25.39
C MET A 1 0.71 -16.08 24.36
N THR A 2 -0.15 -15.17 24.81
CA THR A 2 -0.87 -14.23 23.94
C THR A 2 0.14 -13.20 23.46
N ALA A 3 0.20 -12.97 22.14
CA ALA A 3 1.03 -11.90 21.59
C ALA A 3 0.61 -10.57 22.21
N PRO A 4 1.56 -9.69 22.60
CA PRO A 4 1.21 -8.38 23.14
C PRO A 4 0.34 -7.62 22.12
N GLU A 5 -0.75 -7.03 22.60
CA GLU A 5 -1.61 -6.17 21.78
C GLU A 5 -0.78 -4.98 21.27
N MET A 6 -0.74 -4.77 19.95
CA MET A 6 -0.11 -3.58 19.40
C MET A 6 -0.97 -2.37 19.72
N THR A 7 -0.38 -1.40 20.44
CA THR A 7 -1.02 -0.11 20.69
C THR A 7 -1.13 0.72 19.40
N GLY A 8 -2.08 1.64 19.33
CA GLY A 8 -2.28 2.52 18.16
C GLY A 8 -1.00 3.25 17.73
N GLN A 9 -0.21 3.75 18.68
CA GLN A 9 1.08 4.41 18.43
C GLN A 9 2.14 3.47 17.82
N THR A 10 2.16 2.20 18.22
CA THR A 10 3.08 1.20 17.65
C THR A 10 2.67 0.82 16.23
N ALA A 11 1.36 0.71 15.97
CA ALA A 11 0.83 0.40 14.66
C ALA A 11 1.02 1.56 13.66
N GLU A 12 0.88 2.81 14.12
CA GLU A 12 1.15 4.02 13.33
C GLU A 12 2.60 4.07 12.87
N LYS A 13 3.55 3.91 13.80
CA LYS A 13 4.97 3.90 13.47
C LYS A 13 5.33 2.80 12.46
N ARG A 14 4.73 1.61 12.61
CA ARG A 14 4.94 0.51 11.66
C ARG A 14 4.38 0.83 10.26
N LEU A 15 3.25 1.53 10.19
CA LEU A 15 2.68 2.01 8.94
C LEU A 15 3.59 3.04 8.26
N GLU A 16 4.14 3.98 9.02
CA GLU A 16 5.12 4.96 8.53
C GLU A 16 6.37 4.27 7.96
N GLU A 17 6.99 3.37 8.73
CA GLU A 17 8.19 2.63 8.31
C GLU A 17 7.94 1.80 7.05
N ALA A 18 6.76 1.15 6.94
CA ALA A 18 6.39 0.41 5.74
C ALA A 18 6.17 1.33 4.53
N GLY A 19 5.60 2.52 4.75
CA GLY A 19 5.42 3.53 3.71
C GLY A 19 6.74 4.09 3.19
N GLU A 20 7.69 4.36 4.09
CA GLU A 20 9.05 4.79 3.73
C GLU A 20 9.80 3.73 2.93
N GLU A 21 9.71 2.46 3.35
CA GLU A 21 10.33 1.35 2.62
C GLU A 21 9.73 1.20 1.21
N LEU A 22 8.40 1.22 1.08
CA LEU A 22 7.74 1.20 -0.23
C LEU A 22 8.19 2.37 -1.11
N GLY A 23 8.29 3.58 -0.54
CA GLY A 23 8.81 4.75 -1.24
C GLY A 23 10.26 4.58 -1.72
N ARG A 24 11.12 4.00 -0.88
CA ARG A 24 12.52 3.70 -1.24
C ARG A 24 12.62 2.67 -2.37
N VAL A 25 11.84 1.59 -2.32
CA VAL A 25 11.82 0.58 -3.38
C VAL A 25 11.33 1.19 -4.70
N LEU A 26 10.24 1.95 -4.67
CA LEU A 26 9.71 2.64 -5.85
C LEU A 26 10.74 3.58 -6.49
N ALA A 27 11.51 4.30 -5.67
CA ALA A 27 12.56 5.20 -6.15
C ALA A 27 13.72 4.44 -6.83
N ALA A 28 14.04 3.24 -6.35
CA ALA A 28 15.13 2.41 -6.86
C ALA A 28 14.79 1.62 -8.14
N LEU A 29 13.52 1.57 -8.56
CA LEU A 29 13.10 0.80 -9.72
C LEU A 29 13.80 1.22 -11.03
N PRO A 30 14.05 0.28 -11.95
CA PRO A 30 14.57 0.59 -13.28
C PRO A 30 13.52 1.38 -14.10
N PRO A 31 13.95 2.11 -15.15
CA PRO A 31 13.04 2.96 -15.94
C PRO A 31 11.83 2.23 -16.52
N GLU A 32 12.01 1.00 -17.00
CA GLU A 32 10.94 0.19 -17.59
C GLU A 32 9.85 -0.13 -16.56
N THR A 33 10.22 -0.63 -15.38
CA THR A 33 9.28 -0.90 -14.28
C THR A 33 8.65 0.38 -13.74
N LYS A 34 9.38 1.51 -13.74
CA LYS A 34 8.81 2.82 -13.38
C LYS A 34 7.70 3.26 -14.33
N THR A 35 7.81 2.96 -15.63
CA THR A 35 6.74 3.25 -16.60
C THR A 35 5.50 2.45 -16.26
N LEU A 36 5.64 1.13 -16.07
CA LEU A 36 4.53 0.26 -15.68
C LEU A 36 3.86 0.74 -14.37
N VAL A 37 4.65 1.05 -13.34
CA VAL A 37 4.13 1.54 -12.07
C VAL A 37 3.41 2.88 -12.20
N ARG A 38 3.83 3.76 -13.13
CA ARG A 38 3.10 5.01 -13.42
C ARG A 38 1.75 4.74 -14.07
N GLU A 39 1.67 3.79 -14.99
CA GLU A 39 0.42 3.38 -15.63
C GLU A 39 -0.54 2.78 -14.58
N ILE A 40 -0.05 1.90 -13.71
CA ILE A 40 -0.82 1.37 -12.57
C ILE A 40 -1.35 2.52 -11.71
N LYS A 41 -0.51 3.49 -11.36
CA LYS A 41 -0.90 4.65 -10.55
C LYS A 41 -2.01 5.48 -11.21
N GLN A 42 -1.95 5.66 -12.53
CA GLN A 42 -2.98 6.39 -13.28
C GLN A 42 -4.31 5.63 -13.26
N ASN A 43 -4.28 4.32 -13.52
CA ASN A 43 -5.47 3.47 -13.48
C ASN A 43 -6.11 3.48 -12.09
N VAL A 44 -5.29 3.37 -11.04
CA VAL A 44 -5.74 3.47 -9.65
C VAL A 44 -6.39 4.82 -9.36
N GLN A 45 -5.83 5.93 -9.86
CA GLN A 45 -6.42 7.26 -9.66
C GLN A 45 -7.78 7.38 -10.34
N LEU A 46 -7.94 6.88 -11.57
CA LEU A 46 -9.21 6.88 -12.30
C LEU A 46 -10.28 6.05 -11.57
N GLU A 47 -9.92 4.84 -11.17
CA GLU A 47 -10.82 3.94 -10.43
C GLU A 47 -11.19 4.53 -9.06
N PHE A 48 -10.22 5.11 -8.34
CA PHE A 48 -10.46 5.79 -7.08
C PHE A 48 -11.48 6.93 -7.22
N GLU A 49 -11.35 7.75 -8.26
CA GLU A 49 -12.29 8.84 -8.54
C GLU A 49 -13.69 8.32 -8.87
N GLU A 50 -13.78 7.21 -9.60
CA GLU A 50 -15.05 6.58 -9.94
C GLU A 50 -15.75 5.99 -8.71
N GLN A 51 -15.02 5.26 -7.87
CA GLN A 51 -15.55 4.73 -6.61
C GLN A 51 -15.99 5.85 -5.67
N ARG A 52 -15.24 6.96 -5.63
CA ARG A 52 -15.61 8.15 -4.85
C ARG A 52 -16.92 8.78 -5.33
N LYS A 53 -17.17 8.87 -6.65
CA LYS A 53 -18.46 9.37 -7.18
C LYS A 53 -19.63 8.49 -6.78
N GLN A 54 -19.39 7.19 -6.60
CA GLN A 54 -20.37 6.23 -6.11
C GLN A 54 -20.55 6.26 -4.57
N GLY A 55 -19.90 7.19 -3.87
CA GLY A 55 -19.99 7.33 -2.42
C GLY A 55 -19.17 6.31 -1.64
N LYS A 56 -18.28 5.56 -2.29
CA LYS A 56 -17.38 4.61 -1.62
C LYS A 56 -16.09 5.33 -1.24
N TYR A 57 -15.77 5.26 0.05
CA TYR A 57 -14.53 5.79 0.59
C TYR A 57 -13.50 4.68 0.71
N MET A 58 -12.32 4.90 0.14
CA MET A 58 -11.18 3.99 0.21
C MET A 58 -9.92 4.80 0.49
N ASP A 59 -8.92 4.18 1.11
CA ASP A 59 -7.60 4.78 1.24
C ASP A 59 -6.85 4.62 -0.09
N ARG A 60 -6.45 5.74 -0.69
CA ARG A 60 -5.80 5.72 -2.01
C ARG A 60 -4.44 5.03 -1.99
N SER A 61 -3.69 5.17 -0.89
CA SER A 61 -2.35 4.60 -0.76
C SER A 61 -2.41 3.08 -0.59
N ALA A 62 -3.34 2.60 0.24
CA ALA A 62 -3.61 1.18 0.40
C ALA A 62 -4.15 0.56 -0.91
N PHE A 63 -5.02 1.27 -1.62
CA PHE A 63 -5.55 0.83 -2.91
C PHE A 63 -4.44 0.73 -3.98
N PHE A 64 -3.54 1.70 -4.02
CA PHE A 64 -2.36 1.64 -4.89
C PHE A 64 -1.45 0.46 -4.55
N ALA A 65 -1.14 0.24 -3.27
CA ALA A 65 -0.31 -0.89 -2.84
C ALA A 65 -0.96 -2.24 -3.20
N ALA A 66 -2.28 -2.38 -3.02
CA ALA A 66 -3.01 -3.57 -3.44
C ALA A 66 -2.95 -3.78 -4.97
N ALA A 67 -3.06 -2.72 -5.75
CA ALA A 67 -2.95 -2.79 -7.21
C ALA A 67 -1.56 -3.24 -7.66
N LEU A 68 -0.48 -2.83 -6.97
CA LEU A 68 0.88 -3.33 -7.25
C LEU A 68 0.98 -4.84 -7.01
N ILE A 69 0.41 -5.35 -5.92
CA ILE A 69 0.45 -6.78 -5.58
C ILE A 69 -0.30 -7.62 -6.62
N GLY A 70 -1.45 -7.13 -7.10
CA GLY A 70 -2.32 -7.86 -8.02
C GLY A 70 -2.01 -7.70 -9.50
N HIS A 71 -0.99 -6.92 -9.89
CA HIS A 71 -0.73 -6.64 -11.30
C HIS A 71 0.04 -7.78 -11.99
N GLU A 72 -0.55 -8.41 -12.99
CA GLU A 72 -0.01 -9.62 -13.64
C GLU A 72 1.38 -9.43 -14.28
N ASP A 73 1.61 -8.24 -14.86
CA ASP A 73 2.88 -7.92 -15.51
C ASP A 73 3.98 -7.43 -14.54
N LEU A 74 3.62 -7.15 -13.28
CA LEU A 74 4.59 -6.68 -12.29
C LEU A 74 5.25 -7.88 -11.62
N ARG A 75 6.55 -8.08 -11.88
CA ARG A 75 7.31 -9.23 -11.36
C ARG A 75 8.41 -8.86 -10.36
N ASP A 76 8.50 -7.59 -9.97
CA ASP A 76 9.50 -7.14 -8.99
C ASP A 76 9.10 -7.60 -7.58
N GLU A 77 9.71 -8.69 -7.12
CA GLU A 77 9.40 -9.31 -5.82
C GLU A 77 9.67 -8.36 -4.64
N ASN A 78 10.66 -7.47 -4.74
CA ASN A 78 10.96 -6.51 -3.67
C ASN A 78 9.84 -5.48 -3.55
N LEU A 79 9.33 -4.99 -4.69
CA LEU A 79 8.20 -4.08 -4.74
C LEU A 79 6.91 -4.73 -4.25
N ILE A 80 6.61 -5.95 -4.71
CA ILE A 80 5.42 -6.69 -4.27
C ILE A 80 5.46 -6.91 -2.76
N ARG A 81 6.60 -7.34 -2.21
CA ARG A 81 6.78 -7.55 -0.77
C ARG A 81 6.63 -6.25 0.02
N ALA A 82 7.23 -5.15 -0.45
CA ALA A 82 7.11 -3.85 0.20
C ALA A 82 5.66 -3.35 0.21
N ALA A 83 4.93 -3.53 -0.90
CA ALA A 83 3.52 -3.19 -1.00
C ALA A 83 2.64 -4.06 -0.07
N ALA A 84 2.89 -5.37 0.01
CA ALA A 84 2.19 -6.27 0.93
C ALA A 84 2.40 -5.87 2.39
N ASN A 85 3.65 -5.59 2.77
CA ASN A 85 3.98 -5.12 4.13
C ASN A 85 3.25 -3.80 4.48
N TYR A 86 3.12 -2.89 3.51
CA TYR A 86 2.37 -1.66 3.71
C TYR A 86 0.87 -1.92 3.92
N VAL A 87 0.26 -2.79 3.11
CA VAL A 87 -1.16 -3.18 3.27
C VAL A 87 -1.40 -3.82 4.64
N ASP A 88 -0.52 -4.72 5.07
CA ASP A 88 -0.60 -5.38 6.38
C ASP A 88 -0.47 -4.37 7.53
N ALA A 89 0.49 -3.44 7.44
CA ALA A 89 0.68 -2.39 8.43
C ALA A 89 -0.53 -1.44 8.49
N ASN A 90 -1.09 -1.08 7.33
CA ASN A 90 -2.29 -0.24 7.25
C ASN A 90 -3.49 -0.94 7.90
N HIS A 91 -3.69 -2.23 7.62
CA HIS A 91 -4.76 -3.01 8.25
C HIS A 91 -4.58 -3.11 9.77
N ALA A 92 -3.36 -3.34 10.25
CA ALA A 92 -3.06 -3.38 11.68
C ALA A 92 -3.31 -2.02 12.37
N TYR A 93 -2.93 -0.92 11.73
CA TYR A 93 -3.21 0.44 12.21
C TYR A 93 -4.72 0.71 12.29
N MET A 94 -5.46 0.44 11.21
CA MET A 94 -6.92 0.63 11.19
C MET A 94 -7.62 -0.18 12.29
N LYS A 95 -7.18 -1.42 12.53
CA LYS A 95 -7.70 -2.25 13.63
C LYS A 95 -7.39 -1.65 15.00
N ALA A 96 -6.19 -1.12 15.20
CA ALA A 96 -5.78 -0.50 16.46
C ALA A 96 -6.52 0.82 16.76
N GLN A 97 -7.01 1.53 15.74
CA GLN A 97 -7.85 2.72 15.89
C GLN A 97 -9.32 2.42 16.24
N GLN A 98 -9.73 1.16 16.09
CA GLN A 98 -11.10 0.69 16.39
C GLN A 98 -11.24 0.00 17.75
N ALA A 99 -10.12 -0.23 18.45
CA ALA A 99 -10.03 -0.86 19.76
C ALA A 99 -10.08 0.19 20.88
#